data_AF-A0A7C4J4Y5-F1
#
_entry.id   AF-A0A7C4J4Y5-F1
#
_cell.length_a   1.000
_cell.length_b   1.000
_cell.length_c   1.000
_cell.angle_alpha   90.00
_cell.angle_beta   90.00
_cell.angle_gamma   90.00
#
_symmetry.space_group_name_H-M   'P 1'
#
loop_
_entity.id
_entity.type
_entity.pdbx_description
1 polymer ?
#
loop_
_entity_poly.entity_id
_entity_poly.type
_entity_poly.pdbx_seq_one_letter_code
_entity_poly.pdbx_strand_id
1 'polypeptide(L)'
;AGVDITAALKRCGAHLNNVGGHPGAAGLSLPVDNLPVFRRALSDAVEAIRDTTIETGTLIDAELTLDQLTLDLAREIERLAPFGEGNPRITFATRAVTVERSRTFGRKSEHREVVIADETGRTQTLTWWRGAGLDLPAGRLDVAYTIKSSNYRGEIALNLEWIDYQIAAPPVIEVAPALPITVIDWRSQPTAQVAAQLQPDWLIWADGSASPPKPAVRRYDLSAADTLVIWSAPCGWRELEYAVQRVKPQTIVLCDADGADDRLESFLKRLAGLLRHDLATRGGRVDLARLSAALGQRLITARKGIERLEANGQLRVIEWGDDRVTVEADHSEARAEAEDVLAELKVLLAETAAWRAHYRRMPLEPIEALGRRNRSGRGVER
;
A
#
# COMPACT_ATOMS: atom_id res chain seq x y z
N ALA A 1 -8.99 -40.62 -3.03
CA ALA A 1 -8.28 -40.93 -1.78
C ALA A 1 -9.31 -41.10 -0.66
N GLY A 2 -8.99 -41.79 0.42
CA GLY A 2 -9.90 -41.88 1.59
C GLY A 2 -10.98 -42.95 1.58
N VAL A 3 -10.84 -43.98 0.73
CA VAL A 3 -11.76 -45.13 0.69
C VAL A 3 -10.93 -46.40 0.64
N ASP A 4 -11.09 -47.28 1.64
CA ASP A 4 -10.61 -48.66 1.55
C ASP A 4 -11.56 -49.44 0.64
N ILE A 5 -11.12 -49.71 -0.60
CA ILE A 5 -11.96 -50.37 -1.60
C ILE A 5 -12.34 -51.79 -1.19
N THR A 6 -11.48 -52.48 -0.44
CA THR A 6 -11.76 -53.83 0.04
C THR A 6 -12.81 -53.80 1.16
N ALA A 7 -12.78 -52.79 2.03
CA ALA A 7 -13.82 -52.57 3.04
C ALA A 7 -15.17 -52.22 2.42
N ALA A 8 -15.20 -51.38 1.38
CA ALA A 8 -16.42 -51.08 0.62
C ALA A 8 -17.02 -52.35 0.01
N LEU A 9 -16.19 -53.16 -0.64
CA LEU A 9 -16.62 -54.40 -1.30
C LEU A 9 -17.13 -55.46 -0.32
N LYS A 10 -16.50 -55.58 0.87
CA LYS A 10 -16.96 -56.48 1.93
C LYS A 10 -18.37 -56.13 2.43
N ARG A 11 -18.74 -54.83 2.45
CA ARG A 11 -20.11 -54.39 2.80
C ARG A 11 -21.15 -54.81 1.75
N CYS A 12 -20.73 -55.07 0.52
CA CYS A 12 -21.58 -55.55 -0.57
C CYS A 12 -21.63 -57.09 -0.69
N GLY A 13 -21.11 -57.82 0.31
CA GLY A 13 -20.88 -59.28 0.23
C GLY A 13 -22.11 -60.10 -0.15
N ALA A 14 -23.33 -59.63 0.15
CA ALA A 14 -24.59 -60.30 -0.22
C ALA A 14 -24.81 -60.42 -1.75
N HIS A 15 -24.09 -59.65 -2.56
CA HIS A 15 -24.21 -59.63 -4.02
C HIS A 15 -23.01 -60.27 -4.73
N LEU A 16 -22.02 -60.76 -3.97
CA LEU A 16 -20.71 -61.18 -4.46
C LEU A 16 -20.47 -62.66 -4.13
N ASN A 17 -19.80 -63.37 -5.04
CA ASN A 17 -19.36 -64.75 -4.82
C ASN A 17 -18.03 -64.79 -4.04
N ASN A 18 -17.11 -63.87 -4.35
CA ASN A 18 -15.82 -63.74 -3.68
C ASN A 18 -15.28 -62.30 -3.77
N VAL A 19 -14.53 -61.87 -2.77
CA VAL A 19 -13.84 -60.57 -2.67
C VAL A 19 -12.47 -60.76 -2.02
N GLY A 20 -11.44 -60.16 -2.60
CA GLY A 20 -10.10 -60.10 -2.00
C GLY A 20 -9.31 -58.90 -2.50
N GLY A 21 -8.25 -58.52 -1.80
CA GLY A 21 -7.41 -57.38 -2.17
C GLY A 21 -6.83 -56.62 -0.98
N HIS A 22 -6.34 -55.42 -1.29
CA HIS A 22 -5.76 -54.45 -0.37
C HIS A 22 -6.55 -53.12 -0.44
N PRO A 23 -6.35 -52.19 0.52
CA PRO A 23 -7.13 -50.94 0.57
C PRO A 23 -7.10 -50.10 -0.72
N GLY A 24 -6.03 -50.18 -1.53
CA GLY A 24 -5.91 -49.46 -2.80
C GLY A 24 -6.32 -50.24 -4.06
N ALA A 25 -6.54 -51.56 -3.98
CA ALA A 25 -6.89 -52.39 -5.13
C ALA A 25 -7.56 -53.71 -4.70
N ALA A 26 -8.65 -54.10 -5.36
CA ALA A 26 -9.36 -55.34 -5.04
C ALA A 26 -9.87 -56.07 -6.29
N GLY A 27 -10.02 -57.39 -6.16
CA GLY A 27 -10.67 -58.28 -7.11
C GLY A 27 -11.95 -58.87 -6.52
N LEU A 28 -12.96 -59.09 -7.37
CA LEU A 28 -14.25 -59.64 -6.98
C LEU A 28 -14.83 -60.55 -8.07
N SER A 29 -15.80 -61.37 -7.69
CA SER A 29 -16.65 -62.13 -8.61
C SER A 29 -18.12 -62.03 -8.18
N LEU A 30 -19.04 -61.99 -9.15
CA LEU A 30 -20.49 -61.91 -8.89
C LEU A 30 -21.28 -62.58 -10.03
N PRO A 31 -22.55 -62.99 -9.77
CA PRO A 31 -23.49 -63.30 -10.83
C PRO A 31 -23.77 -62.04 -11.68
N VAL A 32 -23.83 -62.20 -13.01
CA VAL A 32 -24.05 -61.06 -13.94
C VAL A 32 -25.37 -60.34 -13.64
N ASP A 33 -26.41 -61.09 -13.28
CA ASP A 33 -27.73 -60.55 -12.95
C ASP A 33 -27.72 -59.65 -11.71
N ASN A 34 -26.72 -59.81 -10.83
CA ASN A 34 -26.56 -58.97 -9.64
C ASN A 34 -25.85 -57.65 -9.93
N LEU A 35 -25.28 -57.45 -11.12
CA LEU A 35 -24.50 -56.25 -11.45
C LEU A 35 -25.25 -54.92 -11.20
N PRO A 36 -26.54 -54.78 -11.57
CA PRO A 36 -27.28 -53.53 -11.31
C PRO A 36 -27.46 -53.24 -9.81
N VAL A 37 -27.72 -54.28 -9.00
CA VAL A 37 -27.93 -54.16 -7.55
C VAL A 37 -26.59 -53.90 -6.85
N PHE A 38 -25.55 -54.64 -7.23
CA PHE A 38 -24.19 -54.45 -6.75
C PHE A 38 -23.67 -53.03 -6.99
N ARG A 39 -23.91 -52.45 -8.18
CA ARG A 39 -23.49 -51.08 -8.48
C ARG A 39 -24.10 -50.05 -7.51
N ARG A 40 -25.38 -50.23 -7.14
CA ARG A 40 -26.06 -49.36 -6.15
C ARG A 40 -25.47 -49.57 -4.76
N ALA A 41 -25.41 -50.83 -4.32
CA ALA A 41 -24.86 -51.18 -3.01
C ALA A 41 -23.41 -50.72 -2.83
N LEU A 42 -22.57 -50.79 -3.87
CA LEU A 42 -21.20 -50.29 -3.84
C LEU A 42 -21.16 -48.76 -3.74
N SER A 43 -22.01 -48.06 -4.48
CA SER A 43 -22.11 -46.60 -4.39
C SER A 43 -22.48 -46.17 -2.97
N ASP A 44 -23.47 -46.82 -2.37
CA ASP A 44 -23.90 -46.54 -0.99
C ASP A 44 -22.81 -46.88 0.02
N ALA A 45 -22.12 -48.00 -0.17
CA ALA A 45 -21.03 -48.43 0.69
C ALA A 45 -19.83 -47.48 0.63
N VAL A 46 -19.49 -46.97 -0.55
CA VAL A 46 -18.42 -45.98 -0.74
C VAL A 46 -18.80 -44.66 -0.07
N GLU A 47 -20.03 -44.16 -0.27
CA GLU A 47 -20.48 -42.90 0.34
C GLU A 47 -20.48 -42.98 1.89
N ALA A 48 -20.84 -44.13 2.45
CA ALA A 48 -20.87 -44.34 3.89
C ALA A 48 -19.49 -44.42 4.56
N ILE A 49 -18.42 -44.69 3.80
CA ILE A 49 -17.06 -44.85 4.35
C ILE A 49 -16.06 -43.82 3.83
N ARG A 50 -16.47 -42.99 2.86
CA ARG A 50 -15.60 -41.95 2.31
C ARG A 50 -15.25 -40.97 3.42
N ASP A 51 -13.96 -40.84 3.68
CA ASP A 51 -13.46 -39.77 4.52
C ASP A 51 -13.44 -38.46 3.73
N THR A 52 -14.34 -37.54 4.09
CA THR A 52 -14.44 -36.22 3.47
C THR A 52 -13.44 -35.21 4.02
N THR A 53 -12.69 -35.58 5.06
CA THR A 53 -11.65 -34.71 5.67
C THR A 53 -10.32 -34.80 4.94
N ILE A 54 -10.14 -35.80 4.06
CA ILE A 54 -8.94 -35.90 3.24
C ILE A 54 -9.00 -34.83 2.16
N GLU A 55 -8.11 -33.85 2.30
CA GLU A 55 -7.91 -32.79 1.31
C GLU A 55 -7.47 -33.40 -0.02
N THR A 56 -8.26 -33.16 -1.06
CA THR A 56 -7.88 -33.46 -2.43
C THR A 56 -7.08 -32.29 -2.96
N GLY A 57 -5.76 -32.45 -3.09
CA GLY A 57 -4.89 -31.40 -3.60
C GLY A 57 -3.51 -31.94 -3.95
N THR A 58 -2.78 -31.16 -4.75
CA THR A 58 -1.39 -31.43 -5.07
C THR A 58 -0.53 -31.07 -3.85
N LEU A 59 0.16 -32.05 -3.27
CA LEU A 59 1.11 -31.81 -2.17
C LEU A 59 2.31 -31.03 -2.71
N ILE A 60 2.65 -29.92 -2.05
CA ILE A 60 3.83 -29.12 -2.38
C ILE A 60 4.91 -29.39 -1.33
N ASP A 61 6.07 -29.85 -1.76
CA ASP A 61 7.20 -30.15 -0.88
C ASP A 61 7.99 -28.89 -0.52
N ALA A 62 8.12 -27.94 -1.46
CA ALA A 62 8.80 -26.67 -1.24
C ALA A 62 8.34 -25.57 -2.21
N GLU A 63 8.36 -24.32 -1.74
CA GLU A 63 8.19 -23.14 -2.61
C GLU A 63 9.56 -22.62 -3.06
N LEU A 64 9.69 -22.28 -4.34
CA LEU A 64 10.90 -21.72 -4.95
C LEU A 64 10.58 -20.47 -5.78
N THR A 65 11.48 -19.51 -5.77
CA THR A 65 11.48 -18.39 -6.72
C THR A 65 12.09 -18.82 -8.06
N LEU A 66 11.76 -18.11 -9.15
CA LEU A 66 12.23 -18.50 -10.49
C LEU A 66 13.76 -18.46 -10.62
N ASP A 67 14.47 -17.61 -9.86
CA ASP A 67 15.93 -17.55 -9.86
C ASP A 67 16.62 -18.73 -9.15
N GLN A 68 15.89 -19.47 -8.31
CA GLN A 68 16.41 -20.67 -7.67
C GLN A 68 16.36 -21.90 -8.58
N LEU A 69 15.60 -21.81 -9.69
CA LEU A 69 15.40 -22.91 -10.64
C LEU A 69 16.61 -23.04 -11.56
N THR A 70 17.58 -23.82 -11.10
CA THR A 70 18.86 -24.03 -11.78
C THR A 70 19.09 -25.49 -12.17
N LEU A 71 19.97 -25.70 -13.15
CA LEU A 71 20.37 -27.06 -13.54
C LEU A 71 21.07 -27.81 -12.39
N ASP A 72 21.82 -27.10 -11.54
CA ASP A 72 22.50 -27.72 -10.41
C ASP A 72 21.52 -28.20 -9.35
N LEU A 73 20.48 -27.41 -9.03
CA LEU A 73 19.38 -27.87 -8.20
C LEU A 73 18.73 -29.14 -8.78
N ALA A 74 18.45 -29.18 -10.09
CA ALA A 74 17.87 -30.37 -10.72
C ALA A 74 18.79 -31.60 -10.60
N ARG A 75 20.12 -31.43 -10.70
CA ARG A 75 21.07 -32.53 -10.49
C ARG A 75 21.09 -33.01 -9.04
N GLU A 76 20.96 -32.10 -8.08
CA GLU A 76 20.87 -32.47 -6.66
C GLU A 76 19.60 -33.27 -6.37
N ILE A 77 18.46 -32.86 -6.92
CA ILE A 77 17.20 -33.60 -6.79
C ILE A 77 17.29 -34.99 -7.40
N GLU A 78 17.90 -35.15 -8.57
CA GLU A 78 18.05 -36.46 -9.21
C GLU A 78 18.95 -37.43 -8.41
N ARG A 79 19.76 -36.97 -7.43
CA ARG A 79 20.49 -37.85 -6.51
C ARG A 79 19.58 -38.59 -5.52
N LEU A 80 18.33 -38.15 -5.37
CA LEU A 80 17.32 -38.79 -4.52
C LEU A 80 16.60 -39.93 -5.23
N ALA A 81 16.90 -40.18 -6.51
CA ALA A 81 16.42 -41.34 -7.24
C ALA A 81 16.88 -42.66 -6.58
N PRO A 82 16.15 -43.78 -6.76
CA PRO A 82 15.03 -43.97 -7.67
C PRO A 82 13.71 -43.39 -7.14
N PHE A 83 12.97 -42.74 -8.02
CA PHE A 83 11.61 -42.27 -7.74
C PHE A 83 10.57 -43.35 -8.05
N GLY A 84 9.51 -43.40 -7.27
CA GLY A 84 8.42 -44.38 -7.39
C GLY A 84 7.37 -44.19 -6.30
N GLU A 85 6.51 -45.19 -6.08
CA GLU A 85 5.41 -45.11 -5.11
C GLU A 85 5.89 -44.82 -3.67
N GLY A 86 7.02 -45.41 -3.26
CA GLY A 86 7.63 -45.17 -1.94
C GLY A 86 8.57 -43.97 -1.86
N ASN A 87 8.83 -43.28 -2.98
CA ASN A 87 9.68 -42.11 -3.08
C ASN A 87 9.20 -41.24 -4.25
N PRO A 88 8.08 -40.52 -4.08
CA PRO A 88 7.53 -39.70 -5.15
C PRO A 88 8.51 -38.59 -5.55
N ARG A 89 8.33 -38.05 -6.75
CA ARG A 89 9.11 -36.88 -7.17
C ARG A 89 8.74 -35.68 -6.32
N ILE A 90 9.76 -34.87 -6.01
CA ILE A 90 9.58 -33.62 -5.28
C ILE A 90 8.81 -32.63 -6.16
N THR A 91 7.73 -32.11 -5.61
CA THR A 91 6.85 -31.12 -6.22
C THR A 91 7.15 -29.75 -5.63
N PHE A 92 7.57 -28.84 -6.49
CA PHE A 92 7.84 -27.46 -6.14
C PHE A 92 6.66 -26.58 -6.53
N ALA A 93 6.54 -25.41 -5.90
CA ALA A 93 5.65 -24.36 -6.35
C ALA A 93 6.36 -23.01 -6.50
N THR A 94 5.92 -22.22 -7.48
CA THR A 94 6.25 -20.79 -7.53
C THR A 94 4.95 -19.99 -7.50
N ARG A 95 4.89 -19.03 -6.59
CA ARG A 95 3.71 -18.22 -6.37
C ARG A 95 3.65 -17.01 -7.29
N ALA A 96 2.41 -16.62 -7.59
CA ALA A 96 2.07 -15.32 -8.13
C ALA A 96 2.81 -14.92 -9.43
N VAL A 97 3.01 -15.89 -10.31
CA VAL A 97 3.58 -15.72 -11.66
C VAL A 97 2.49 -15.42 -12.70
N THR A 98 2.89 -14.92 -13.86
CA THR A 98 1.98 -14.71 -15.01
C THR A 98 2.42 -15.55 -16.20
N VAL A 99 1.48 -15.95 -17.06
CA VAL A 99 1.82 -16.58 -18.34
C VAL A 99 2.16 -15.49 -19.36
N GLU A 100 3.39 -15.47 -19.86
CA GLU A 100 3.80 -14.52 -20.91
C GLU A 100 3.45 -15.02 -22.30
N ARG A 101 3.77 -16.28 -22.58
CA ARG A 101 3.51 -16.91 -23.87
C ARG A 101 3.38 -18.41 -23.72
N SER A 102 2.69 -19.02 -24.68
CA SER A 102 2.63 -20.47 -24.79
C SER A 102 2.66 -20.91 -26.25
N ARG A 103 3.07 -22.16 -26.49
CA ARG A 103 2.95 -22.82 -27.79
C ARG A 103 2.66 -24.30 -27.62
N THR A 104 1.94 -24.89 -28.56
CA THR A 104 1.73 -26.34 -28.58
C THR A 104 2.83 -27.05 -29.36
N PHE A 105 3.19 -28.26 -28.95
CA PHE A 105 4.17 -29.10 -29.63
C PHE A 105 3.82 -30.59 -29.51
N GLY A 106 4.59 -31.46 -30.20
CA GLY A 106 4.31 -32.89 -30.32
C GLY A 106 3.84 -33.25 -31.73
N ARG A 107 3.87 -34.55 -32.09
CA ARG A 107 3.51 -35.00 -33.45
C ARG A 107 2.05 -34.72 -33.79
N LYS A 108 1.18 -34.63 -32.78
CA LYS A 108 -0.24 -34.31 -32.89
C LYS A 108 -0.57 -32.99 -32.18
N SER A 109 0.43 -32.15 -31.89
CA SER A 109 0.29 -30.91 -31.10
C SER A 109 -0.41 -31.14 -29.76
N GLU A 110 -0.12 -32.26 -29.11
CA GLU A 110 -0.81 -32.70 -27.90
C GLU A 110 -0.24 -32.07 -26.60
N HIS A 111 0.95 -31.49 -26.64
CA HIS A 111 1.62 -30.92 -25.47
C HIS A 111 1.69 -29.40 -25.56
N ARG A 112 1.91 -28.74 -24.44
CA ARG A 112 2.06 -27.28 -24.38
C ARG A 112 3.34 -26.90 -23.66
N GLU A 113 4.06 -25.96 -24.23
CA GLU A 113 5.16 -25.26 -23.59
C GLU A 113 4.63 -23.90 -23.12
N VAL A 114 4.88 -23.55 -21.86
CA VAL A 114 4.37 -22.33 -21.22
C VAL A 114 5.56 -21.57 -20.64
N VAL A 115 5.70 -20.30 -21.00
CA VAL A 115 6.68 -19.39 -20.38
C VAL A 115 5.95 -18.57 -19.32
N ILE A 116 6.42 -18.69 -18.08
CA ILE A 116 5.92 -17.92 -16.94
C ILE A 116 6.92 -16.82 -16.58
N ALA A 117 6.42 -15.72 -16.01
CA ALA A 117 7.22 -14.64 -15.47
C ALA A 117 6.86 -14.33 -14.01
N ASP A 118 7.85 -13.95 -13.21
CA ASP A 118 7.63 -13.33 -11.91
C ASP A 118 7.49 -11.79 -12.01
N GLU A 119 7.21 -11.13 -10.89
CA GLU A 119 7.06 -9.67 -10.82
C GLU A 119 8.34 -8.90 -11.10
N THR A 120 9.50 -9.57 -11.06
CA THR A 120 10.81 -8.98 -11.40
C THR A 120 11.13 -9.12 -12.88
N GLY A 121 10.26 -9.78 -13.66
CA GLY A 121 10.43 -10.03 -15.10
C GLY A 121 11.33 -11.21 -15.42
N ARG A 122 11.69 -12.05 -14.44
CA ARG A 122 12.42 -13.30 -14.70
C ARG A 122 11.47 -14.32 -15.28
N THR A 123 11.97 -15.12 -16.23
CA THR A 123 11.15 -16.07 -16.96
C THR A 123 11.68 -17.48 -16.85
N GLN A 124 10.77 -18.45 -16.91
CA GLN A 124 11.10 -19.86 -16.95
C GLN A 124 10.10 -20.62 -17.81
N THR A 125 10.56 -21.69 -18.47
CA THR A 125 9.75 -22.49 -19.39
C THR A 125 9.32 -23.81 -18.74
N LEU A 126 8.02 -24.10 -18.80
CA LEU A 126 7.41 -25.33 -18.29
C LEU A 126 6.81 -26.15 -19.42
N THR A 127 6.98 -27.46 -19.35
CA THR A 127 6.32 -28.43 -20.21
C THR A 127 5.03 -28.93 -19.55
N TRP A 128 3.90 -28.71 -20.21
CA TRP A 128 2.60 -29.23 -19.82
C TRP A 128 2.18 -30.37 -20.74
N TRP A 129 2.45 -31.59 -20.28
CA TRP A 129 2.08 -32.80 -20.99
C TRP A 129 0.55 -32.91 -21.11
N ARG A 130 0.06 -33.10 -22.34
CA ARG A 130 -1.38 -33.17 -22.67
C ARG A 130 -2.16 -31.87 -22.38
N GLY A 131 -1.47 -30.75 -22.17
CA GLY A 131 -2.09 -29.45 -21.88
C GLY A 131 -2.61 -28.68 -23.11
N ALA A 132 -2.45 -29.21 -24.33
CA ALA A 132 -2.78 -28.46 -25.55
C ALA A 132 -4.26 -28.08 -25.70
N GLY A 133 -5.17 -28.88 -25.14
CA GLY A 133 -6.62 -28.63 -25.17
C GLY A 133 -7.18 -27.95 -23.93
N LEU A 134 -6.33 -27.57 -22.97
CA LEU A 134 -6.75 -26.87 -21.75
C LEU A 134 -6.64 -25.36 -21.96
N ASP A 135 -7.48 -24.58 -21.29
CA ASP A 135 -7.35 -23.12 -21.31
C ASP A 135 -6.17 -22.69 -20.44
N LEU A 136 -5.53 -21.59 -20.81
CA LEU A 136 -4.55 -20.95 -19.94
C LEU A 136 -5.28 -20.11 -18.89
N PRO A 137 -4.85 -20.17 -17.62
CA PRO A 137 -5.40 -19.28 -16.61
C PRO A 137 -5.11 -17.81 -16.94
N ALA A 138 -6.11 -16.97 -16.74
CA ALA A 138 -5.95 -15.52 -16.81
C ALA A 138 -5.53 -14.96 -15.45
N GLY A 139 -4.61 -13.99 -15.45
CA GLY A 139 -4.13 -13.33 -14.23
C GLY A 139 -2.88 -14.00 -13.62
N ARG A 140 -2.62 -13.69 -12.34
CA ARG A 140 -1.51 -14.28 -11.59
C ARG A 140 -1.92 -15.67 -11.10
N LEU A 141 -0.98 -16.61 -11.11
CA LEU A 141 -1.20 -17.99 -10.70
C LEU A 141 -0.06 -18.47 -9.79
N ASP A 142 -0.39 -19.41 -8.90
CA ASP A 142 0.59 -20.25 -8.23
C ASP A 142 0.70 -21.55 -9.04
N VAL A 143 1.90 -21.91 -9.49
CA VAL A 143 2.12 -23.10 -10.33
C VAL A 143 2.92 -24.16 -9.56
N ALA A 144 2.45 -25.39 -9.62
CA ALA A 144 3.13 -26.57 -9.12
C ALA A 144 3.84 -27.31 -10.26
N TYR A 145 5.08 -27.72 -10.06
CA TYR A 145 5.90 -28.38 -11.08
C TYR A 145 6.97 -29.30 -10.47
N THR A 146 7.45 -30.25 -11.27
CA THR A 146 8.69 -30.99 -10.95
C THR A 146 9.86 -30.45 -11.77
N ILE A 147 11.08 -30.62 -11.25
CA ILE A 147 12.31 -30.25 -11.97
C ILE A 147 13.10 -31.51 -12.32
N LYS A 148 13.73 -31.52 -13.50
CA LYS A 148 14.59 -32.62 -13.96
C LYS A 148 15.74 -32.08 -14.81
N SER A 149 16.88 -32.77 -14.78
CA SER A 149 17.89 -32.59 -15.82
C SER A 149 17.51 -33.46 -17.03
N SER A 150 17.33 -32.86 -18.20
CA SER A 150 17.17 -33.60 -19.45
C SER A 150 18.48 -33.61 -20.23
N ASN A 151 18.75 -34.68 -20.98
CA ASN A 151 19.85 -34.74 -21.96
C ASN A 151 19.25 -34.94 -23.35
N TYR A 152 19.28 -33.90 -24.16
CA TYR A 152 18.80 -33.94 -25.54
C TYR A 152 19.95 -33.62 -26.48
N ARG A 153 20.27 -34.56 -27.39
CA ARG A 153 21.37 -34.44 -28.36
C ARG A 153 22.74 -34.10 -27.74
N GLY A 154 22.97 -34.49 -26.49
CA GLY A 154 24.22 -34.23 -25.76
C GLY A 154 24.23 -32.93 -24.95
N GLU A 155 23.20 -32.10 -25.07
CA GLU A 155 23.03 -30.91 -24.24
C GLU A 155 22.19 -31.22 -23.01
N ILE A 156 22.76 -30.93 -21.84
CA ILE A 156 22.07 -31.08 -20.56
C ILE A 156 21.34 -29.77 -20.25
N ALA A 157 20.03 -29.84 -20.05
CA ALA A 157 19.18 -28.68 -19.79
C ALA A 157 18.26 -28.91 -18.58
N LEU A 158 17.91 -27.82 -17.90
CA LEU A 158 16.84 -27.80 -16.91
C LEU A 158 15.50 -27.98 -17.63
N ASN A 159 14.73 -28.98 -17.22
CA ASN A 159 13.35 -29.18 -17.66
C ASN A 159 12.41 -29.06 -16.46
N LEU A 160 11.38 -28.25 -16.60
CA LEU A 160 10.29 -28.15 -15.62
C LEU A 160 9.04 -28.77 -16.21
N GLU A 161 8.38 -29.62 -15.44
CA GLU A 161 7.12 -30.25 -15.85
C GLU A 161 5.97 -29.71 -15.01
N TRP A 162 5.01 -29.07 -15.67
CA TRP A 162 3.79 -28.55 -15.06
C TRP A 162 2.96 -29.69 -14.47
N ILE A 163 2.61 -29.59 -13.19
CA ILE A 163 1.73 -30.54 -12.50
C ILE A 163 0.34 -29.95 -12.36
N ASP A 164 0.23 -28.78 -11.74
CA ASP A 164 -1.05 -28.19 -11.35
C ASP A 164 -0.93 -26.68 -11.16
N TYR A 165 -2.06 -25.99 -11.02
CA TYR A 165 -2.07 -24.56 -10.71
C TYR A 165 -3.32 -24.13 -9.95
N GLN A 166 -3.21 -22.97 -9.30
CA GLN A 166 -4.35 -22.22 -8.78
C GLN A 166 -4.21 -20.74 -9.14
N ILE A 167 -5.33 -20.03 -9.22
CA ILE A 167 -5.30 -18.56 -9.35
C ILE A 167 -4.76 -17.98 -8.04
N ALA A 168 -3.72 -17.17 -8.16
CA ALA A 168 -3.10 -16.54 -7.00
C ALA A 168 -4.11 -15.58 -6.36
N ALA A 169 -4.29 -15.70 -5.04
CA ALA A 169 -5.07 -14.73 -4.29
C ALA A 169 -4.46 -13.33 -4.47
N PRO A 170 -5.29 -12.27 -4.53
CA PRO A 170 -4.77 -10.90 -4.55
C PRO A 170 -3.86 -10.71 -3.32
N PRO A 171 -2.74 -9.96 -3.46
CA PRO A 171 -1.84 -9.75 -2.35
C PRO A 171 -2.60 -9.12 -1.18
N VAL A 172 -2.54 -9.78 -0.03
CA VAL A 172 -3.02 -9.19 1.22
C VAL A 172 -2.05 -8.07 1.56
N ILE A 173 -2.48 -6.81 1.43
CA ILE A 173 -1.72 -5.66 1.90
C ILE A 173 -1.75 -5.75 3.44
N GLU A 174 -0.72 -6.33 4.05
CA GLU A 174 -0.50 -6.21 5.48
C GLU A 174 -0.17 -4.75 5.80
N VAL A 175 -1.21 -3.97 6.12
CA VAL A 175 -1.04 -2.68 6.76
C VAL A 175 -0.60 -2.97 8.19
N ALA A 176 0.71 -2.94 8.46
CA ALA A 176 1.21 -2.94 9.83
C ALA A 176 0.41 -1.88 10.63
N PRO A 177 -0.22 -2.24 11.76
CA PRO A 177 -1.06 -1.31 12.49
C PRO A 177 -0.22 -0.11 12.88
N ALA A 178 -0.55 1.06 12.32
CA ALA A 178 0.04 2.29 12.79
C ALA A 178 -0.29 2.42 14.28
N LEU A 179 0.75 2.53 15.12
CA LEU A 179 0.57 2.86 16.52
C LEU A 179 -0.29 4.15 16.58
N PRO A 180 -1.41 4.15 17.33
CA PRO A 180 -2.27 5.31 17.41
C PRO A 180 -1.48 6.48 17.98
N ILE A 181 -1.60 7.65 17.34
CA ILE A 181 -1.05 8.89 17.91
C ILE A 181 -1.87 9.22 19.16
N THR A 182 -1.19 9.47 20.28
CA THR A 182 -1.85 9.99 21.48
C THR A 182 -2.12 11.47 21.30
N VAL A 183 -3.36 11.91 21.44
CA VAL A 183 -3.72 13.32 21.31
C VAL A 183 -4.10 13.90 22.68
N ILE A 184 -3.39 14.95 23.08
CA ILE A 184 -3.67 15.74 24.28
C ILE A 184 -4.39 17.03 23.85
N ASP A 185 -5.64 17.19 24.26
CA ASP A 185 -6.45 18.35 23.87
C ASP A 185 -6.38 19.47 24.92
N TRP A 186 -5.58 20.50 24.62
CA TRP A 186 -5.43 21.71 25.42
C TRP A 186 -5.96 22.97 24.70
N ARG A 187 -6.81 22.82 23.67
CA ARG A 187 -7.33 23.94 22.89
C ARG A 187 -8.12 24.95 23.74
N SER A 188 -8.71 24.50 24.85
CA SER A 188 -9.47 25.33 25.79
C SER A 188 -8.65 25.83 26.99
N GLN A 189 -7.39 25.41 27.15
CA GLN A 189 -6.57 25.82 28.28
C GLN A 189 -6.00 27.24 28.07
N PRO A 190 -5.89 28.05 29.15
CA PRO A 190 -5.23 29.35 29.06
C PRO A 190 -3.77 29.22 28.62
N THR A 191 -3.29 30.13 27.76
CA THR A 191 -1.91 30.12 27.23
C THR A 191 -0.85 29.99 28.33
N ALA A 192 -0.99 30.71 29.44
CA ALA A 192 -0.02 30.67 30.54
C ALA A 192 0.08 29.28 31.20
N GLN A 193 -1.05 28.57 31.29
CA GLN A 193 -1.11 27.22 31.85
C GLN A 193 -0.52 26.19 30.87
N VAL A 194 -0.77 26.35 29.57
CA VAL A 194 -0.12 25.52 28.52
C VAL A 194 1.39 25.71 28.59
N ALA A 195 1.88 26.96 28.62
CA ALA A 195 3.30 27.28 28.68
C ALA A 195 4.03 26.63 29.87
N ALA A 196 3.38 26.61 31.04
CA ALA A 196 3.94 26.03 32.26
C ALA A 196 4.03 24.49 32.25
N GLN A 197 3.29 23.82 31.38
CA GLN A 197 3.25 22.35 31.27
C GLN A 197 4.15 21.80 30.16
N LEU A 198 4.78 22.65 29.35
CA LEU A 198 5.67 22.21 28.28
C LEU A 198 6.95 21.58 28.83
N GLN A 199 7.43 20.55 28.15
CA GLN A 199 8.72 19.94 28.46
C GLN A 199 9.82 20.43 27.50
N PRO A 200 11.10 20.47 27.93
CA PRO A 200 12.19 21.02 27.14
C PRO A 200 12.49 20.30 25.81
N ASP A 201 12.11 19.03 25.69
CA ASP A 201 12.34 18.15 24.54
C ASP A 201 11.19 18.16 23.52
N TRP A 202 10.07 18.80 23.85
CA TRP A 202 8.90 18.87 22.97
C TRP A 202 9.12 19.84 21.82
N LEU A 203 8.75 19.42 20.60
CA LEU A 203 8.82 20.30 19.43
C LEU A 203 7.60 21.22 19.38
N ILE A 204 7.83 22.53 19.54
CA ILE A 204 6.76 23.53 19.51
C ILE A 204 6.64 24.13 18.12
N TRP A 205 5.51 23.88 17.46
CA TRP A 205 5.14 24.52 16.20
C TRP A 205 4.23 25.72 16.47
N ALA A 206 4.65 26.90 16.02
CA ALA A 206 3.80 28.09 16.00
C ALA A 206 3.98 28.86 14.70
N ASP A 207 2.87 29.15 14.02
CA ASP A 207 2.85 30.00 12.83
C ASP A 207 2.20 31.35 13.17
N GLY A 208 2.37 32.36 12.31
CA GLY A 208 1.76 33.67 12.54
C GLY A 208 2.34 34.42 13.74
N SER A 209 1.49 35.13 14.49
CA SER A 209 1.87 36.11 15.54
C SER A 209 1.95 35.50 16.92
N ALA A 210 1.60 34.23 17.05
CA ALA A 210 1.68 33.55 18.33
C ALA A 210 3.12 33.62 18.88
N SER A 211 3.22 33.76 20.20
CA SER A 211 4.48 33.96 20.91
C SER A 211 4.72 32.79 21.85
N PRO A 212 5.05 31.60 21.31
CA PRO A 212 5.33 30.43 22.12
C PRO A 212 6.61 30.63 22.96
N PRO A 213 6.76 29.88 24.07
CA PRO A 213 8.05 29.66 24.71
C PRO A 213 9.08 29.16 23.69
N LYS A 214 10.33 29.63 23.83
CA LYS A 214 11.43 29.21 22.95
C LYS A 214 12.13 27.96 23.54
N PRO A 215 12.65 27.04 22.71
CA PRO A 215 12.69 27.09 21.25
C PRO A 215 11.35 26.71 20.60
N ALA A 216 10.94 27.46 19.58
CA ALA A 216 9.77 27.15 18.75
C ALA A 216 10.13 27.37 17.29
N VAL A 217 9.50 26.57 16.42
CA VAL A 217 9.79 26.53 14.99
C VAL A 217 8.55 26.88 14.16
N ARG A 218 8.79 27.34 12.93
CA ARG A 218 7.74 27.54 11.93
C ARG A 218 7.51 26.22 11.18
N ARG A 219 6.38 26.12 10.46
CA ARG A 219 6.01 24.87 9.77
C ARG A 219 7.11 24.30 8.85
N TYR A 220 7.87 25.14 8.15
CA TYR A 220 8.92 24.65 7.22
C TYR A 220 10.23 24.26 7.92
N ASP A 221 10.36 24.56 9.21
CA ASP A 221 11.52 24.22 10.05
C ASP A 221 11.24 23.00 10.94
N LEU A 222 10.11 22.29 10.71
CA LEU A 222 9.74 21.10 11.46
C LEU A 222 10.71 19.94 11.22
N SER A 223 11.09 19.28 12.31
CA SER A 223 11.97 18.12 12.38
C SER A 223 11.30 16.96 13.11
N ALA A 224 11.90 15.77 13.08
CA ALA A 224 11.38 14.61 13.79
C ALA A 224 11.41 14.82 15.32
N ALA A 225 10.34 14.45 16.00
CA ALA A 225 10.22 14.52 17.46
C ALA A 225 9.12 13.56 17.95
N ASP A 226 9.25 13.03 19.16
CA ASP A 226 8.23 12.15 19.76
C ASP A 226 6.95 12.89 20.13
N THR A 227 7.06 14.16 20.57
CA THR A 227 5.92 15.02 20.91
C THR A 227 5.92 16.30 20.07
N LEU A 228 4.81 16.53 19.37
CA LEU A 228 4.54 17.75 18.62
C LEU A 228 3.50 18.60 19.35
N VAL A 229 3.88 19.82 19.72
CA VAL A 229 2.96 20.83 20.27
C VAL A 229 2.52 21.77 19.16
N ILE A 230 1.23 21.75 18.85
CA ILE A 230 0.61 22.69 17.92
C ILE A 230 0.15 23.89 18.74
N TRP A 231 1.03 24.89 18.86
CA TRP A 231 0.80 26.04 19.74
C TRP A 231 -0.37 26.90 19.27
N SER A 232 -0.42 27.17 17.96
CA SER A 232 -1.42 28.03 17.32
C SER A 232 -2.20 27.25 16.28
N ALA A 233 -3.51 27.51 16.15
CA ALA A 233 -4.35 26.85 15.15
C ALA A 233 -3.76 26.99 13.73
N PRO A 234 -3.47 25.87 13.03
CA PRO A 234 -2.97 25.87 11.66
C PRO A 234 -3.93 26.58 10.69
N CYS A 235 -3.42 27.07 9.56
CA CYS A 235 -4.26 27.73 8.54
C CYS A 235 -5.06 26.75 7.65
N GLY A 236 -4.90 25.44 7.85
CA GLY A 236 -5.65 24.43 7.13
C GLY A 236 -5.36 23.00 7.61
N TRP A 237 -6.21 22.07 7.16
CA TRP A 237 -6.01 20.64 7.37
C TRP A 237 -4.71 20.14 6.72
N ARG A 238 -4.37 20.66 5.54
CA ARG A 238 -3.19 20.24 4.79
C ARG A 238 -1.89 20.59 5.52
N GLU A 239 -1.85 21.73 6.18
CA GLU A 239 -0.72 22.17 6.99
C GLU A 239 -0.57 21.33 8.27
N LEU A 240 -1.71 20.93 8.87
CA LEU A 240 -1.71 19.98 9.97
C LEU A 240 -1.19 18.60 9.52
N GLU A 241 -1.70 18.06 8.41
CA GLU A 241 -1.22 16.80 7.82
C GLU A 241 0.28 16.86 7.52
N TYR A 242 0.74 17.96 6.90
CA TYR A 242 2.14 18.19 6.59
C TYR A 242 3.01 18.16 7.87
N ALA A 243 2.59 18.86 8.93
CA ALA A 243 3.33 18.87 10.18
C ALA A 243 3.43 17.46 10.80
N VAL A 244 2.31 16.72 10.83
CA VAL A 244 2.28 15.37 11.37
C VAL A 244 3.12 14.39 10.52
N GLN A 245 3.14 14.54 9.21
CA GLN A 245 4.00 13.75 8.30
C GLN A 245 5.48 14.07 8.46
N ARG A 246 5.81 15.36 8.65
CA ARG A 246 7.19 15.83 8.77
C ARG A 246 7.81 15.43 10.10
N VAL A 247 7.04 15.53 11.18
CA VAL A 247 7.49 15.27 12.56
C VAL A 247 7.41 13.79 12.92
N LYS A 248 6.40 13.07 12.39
CA LYS A 248 6.07 11.67 12.75
C LYS A 248 5.95 11.45 14.27
N PRO A 249 5.15 12.26 14.99
CA PRO A 249 5.08 12.19 16.43
C PRO A 249 4.33 10.96 16.93
N GLN A 250 4.65 10.54 18.15
CA GLN A 250 3.85 9.58 18.93
C GLN A 250 2.74 10.31 19.71
N THR A 251 3.00 11.55 20.10
CA THR A 251 2.06 12.40 20.86
C THR A 251 1.86 13.76 20.16
N ILE A 252 0.62 14.20 20.03
CA ILE A 252 0.28 15.55 19.58
C ILE A 252 -0.43 16.30 20.71
N VAL A 253 0.05 17.50 21.03
CA VAL A 253 -0.63 18.43 21.94
C VAL A 253 -1.30 19.51 21.10
N LEU A 254 -2.62 19.64 21.22
CA LEU A 254 -3.42 20.63 20.51
C LEU A 254 -3.63 21.86 21.38
N CYS A 255 -3.23 23.04 20.88
CA CYS A 255 -3.47 24.32 21.54
C CYS A 255 -4.10 25.32 20.56
N ASP A 256 -4.76 26.34 21.10
CA ASP A 256 -5.14 27.55 20.35
C ASP A 256 -4.61 28.78 21.08
N ALA A 257 -3.34 28.73 21.48
CA ALA A 257 -2.70 29.81 22.20
C ALA A 257 -2.56 31.05 21.30
N ASP A 258 -2.75 32.21 21.91
CA ASP A 258 -2.57 33.55 21.32
C ASP A 258 -3.51 33.92 20.15
N GLY A 259 -4.53 33.11 19.88
CA GLY A 259 -5.68 33.41 19.01
C GLY A 259 -5.33 34.11 17.69
N ALA A 260 -5.25 33.36 16.59
CA ALA A 260 -4.90 33.95 15.30
C ALA A 260 -5.95 34.96 14.80
N ASP A 261 -5.48 36.07 14.22
CA ASP A 261 -6.31 37.13 13.63
C ASP A 261 -6.30 37.04 12.09
N ASP A 262 -7.43 36.58 11.54
CA ASP A 262 -7.65 36.40 10.09
C ASP A 262 -8.28 37.62 9.40
N ARG A 263 -8.48 38.73 10.11
CA ARG A 263 -9.08 39.93 9.52
C ARG A 263 -8.17 40.49 8.43
N LEU A 264 -8.79 40.91 7.32
CA LEU A 264 -8.11 41.47 6.16
C LEU A 264 -7.14 42.61 6.53
N GLU A 265 -7.58 43.55 7.36
CA GLU A 265 -6.76 44.69 7.78
C GLU A 265 -5.49 44.27 8.54
N SER A 266 -5.65 43.33 9.49
CA SER A 266 -4.55 42.75 10.27
C SER A 266 -3.58 41.98 9.37
N PHE A 267 -4.11 41.20 8.42
CA PHE A 267 -3.33 40.48 7.42
C PHE A 267 -2.50 41.44 6.56
N LEU A 268 -3.14 42.43 5.93
CA LEU A 268 -2.46 43.39 5.05
C LEU A 268 -1.42 44.23 5.79
N LYS A 269 -1.75 44.71 7.00
CA LYS A 269 -0.81 45.46 7.84
C LYS A 269 0.45 44.65 8.12
N ARG A 270 0.28 43.36 8.42
CA ARG A 270 1.40 42.46 8.72
C ARG A 270 2.21 42.10 7.49
N LEU A 271 1.54 41.77 6.39
CA LEU A 271 2.16 41.51 5.10
C LEU A 271 3.03 42.69 4.68
N ALA A 272 2.47 43.91 4.70
CA ALA A 272 3.23 45.12 4.37
C ALA A 272 4.43 45.33 5.32
N GLY A 273 4.29 45.02 6.60
CA GLY A 273 5.41 45.05 7.55
C GLY A 273 6.54 44.08 7.18
N LEU A 274 6.20 42.83 6.86
CA LEU A 274 7.16 41.79 6.48
C LEU A 274 7.84 42.10 5.14
N LEU A 275 7.08 42.59 4.15
CA LEU A 275 7.62 42.96 2.84
C LEU A 275 8.53 44.19 2.93
N ARG A 276 8.18 45.20 3.74
CA ARG A 276 9.09 46.34 4.00
C ARG A 276 10.41 45.89 4.62
N HIS A 277 10.36 44.92 5.52
CA HIS A 277 11.58 44.34 6.08
C HIS A 277 12.42 43.62 5.01
N ASP A 278 11.80 42.85 4.11
CA ASP A 278 12.50 42.17 3.01
C ASP A 278 13.05 43.15 1.95
N LEU A 279 12.33 44.23 1.66
CA LEU A 279 12.84 45.32 0.82
C LEU A 279 14.10 45.95 1.44
N ALA A 280 14.08 46.23 2.75
CA ALA A 280 15.19 46.86 3.46
C ALA A 280 16.40 45.94 3.66
N THR A 281 16.18 44.65 3.92
CA THR A 281 17.25 43.73 4.36
C THR A 281 17.66 42.69 3.31
N ARG A 282 16.82 42.43 2.31
CA ARG A 282 17.01 41.38 1.30
C ARG A 282 16.87 41.88 -0.14
N GLY A 283 16.86 43.21 -0.33
CA GLY A 283 16.73 43.83 -1.65
C GLY A 283 15.45 43.41 -2.38
N GLY A 284 14.35 43.23 -1.64
CA GLY A 284 13.05 42.86 -2.21
C GLY A 284 12.91 41.38 -2.57
N ARG A 285 13.91 40.53 -2.28
CA ARG A 285 13.82 39.09 -2.49
C ARG A 285 13.09 38.39 -1.35
N VAL A 286 11.86 37.99 -1.60
CA VAL A 286 10.97 37.39 -0.60
C VAL A 286 10.92 35.88 -0.79
N ASP A 287 11.09 35.15 0.30
CA ASP A 287 10.84 33.71 0.38
C ASP A 287 9.37 33.47 0.76
N LEU A 288 8.61 32.80 -0.12
CA LEU A 288 7.17 32.64 0.03
C LEU A 288 6.81 31.67 1.16
N ALA A 289 7.62 30.63 1.39
CA ALA A 289 7.43 29.66 2.46
C ALA A 289 7.60 30.34 3.83
N ARG A 290 8.72 31.06 4.01
CA ARG A 290 8.97 31.85 5.23
C ARG A 290 7.91 32.92 5.44
N LEU A 291 7.54 33.67 4.39
CA LEU A 291 6.53 34.73 4.48
C LEU A 291 5.18 34.15 4.93
N SER A 292 4.73 33.09 4.28
CA SER A 292 3.43 32.48 4.57
C SER A 292 3.39 31.85 5.97
N ALA A 293 4.49 31.26 6.45
CA ALA A 293 4.61 30.78 7.83
C ALA A 293 4.61 31.92 8.85
N ALA A 294 5.33 33.01 8.57
CA ALA A 294 5.34 34.20 9.41
C ALA A 294 3.98 34.93 9.48
N LEU A 295 3.18 34.84 8.42
CA LEU A 295 1.80 35.35 8.38
C LEU A 295 0.82 34.40 9.09
N GLY A 296 1.16 33.13 9.23
CA GLY A 296 0.24 32.09 9.66
C GLY A 296 -0.88 31.87 8.66
N GLN A 297 -0.56 31.93 7.37
CA GLN A 297 -1.49 31.78 6.27
C GLN A 297 -0.97 30.76 5.26
N ARG A 298 -1.86 30.26 4.39
CA ARG A 298 -1.47 29.40 3.27
C ARG A 298 -0.57 30.16 2.30
N LEU A 299 0.29 29.44 1.57
CA LEU A 299 1.18 30.05 0.58
C LEU A 299 0.41 30.85 -0.48
N ILE A 300 -0.71 30.28 -0.97
CA ILE A 300 -1.59 30.96 -1.94
C ILE A 300 -2.18 32.27 -1.40
N THR A 301 -2.52 32.32 -0.11
CA THR A 301 -3.04 33.54 0.54
C THR A 301 -1.96 34.61 0.65
N ALA A 302 -0.72 34.23 0.98
CA ALA A 302 0.42 35.16 1.00
C ALA A 302 0.68 35.73 -0.40
N ARG A 303 0.67 34.87 -1.43
CA ARG A 303 0.81 35.27 -2.85
C ARG A 303 -0.29 36.24 -3.28
N LYS A 304 -1.56 35.89 -3.00
CA LYS A 304 -2.70 36.76 -3.30
C LYS A 304 -2.64 38.09 -2.55
N GLY A 305 -2.09 38.10 -1.34
CA GLY A 305 -1.81 39.33 -0.59
C GLY A 305 -0.79 40.24 -1.30
N ILE A 306 0.26 39.67 -1.89
CA ILE A 306 1.26 40.42 -2.66
C ILE A 306 0.61 41.00 -3.94
N GLU A 307 -0.16 40.18 -4.66
CA GLU A 307 -0.94 40.62 -5.82
C GLU A 307 -1.89 41.77 -5.43
N ARG A 308 -2.52 41.71 -4.25
CA ARG A 308 -3.39 42.79 -3.75
C ARG A 308 -2.63 44.09 -3.52
N LEU A 309 -1.43 44.03 -2.93
CA LEU A 309 -0.59 45.21 -2.70
C LEU A 309 -0.07 45.79 -4.03
N GLU A 310 0.24 44.93 -5.01
CA GLU A 310 0.62 45.36 -6.35
C GLU A 310 -0.54 46.06 -7.08
N ALA A 311 -1.72 45.45 -7.06
CA ALA A 311 -2.90 46.05 -7.68
C ALA A 311 -3.30 47.38 -7.00
N ASN A 312 -2.89 47.61 -5.75
CA ASN A 312 -3.07 48.89 -5.05
C ASN A 312 -1.96 49.93 -5.32
N GLY A 313 -0.96 49.58 -6.15
CA GLY A 313 0.20 50.43 -6.42
C GLY A 313 1.12 50.62 -5.22
N GLN A 314 1.12 49.71 -4.23
CA GLN A 314 1.99 49.79 -3.04
C GLN A 314 3.34 49.09 -3.20
N LEU A 315 3.43 48.20 -4.19
CA LEU A 315 4.66 47.51 -4.59
C LEU A 315 4.52 47.11 -6.06
N ARG A 316 5.63 46.73 -6.69
CA ARG A 316 5.65 46.13 -8.01
C ARG A 316 6.28 44.74 -7.93
N VAL A 317 5.67 43.73 -8.54
CA VAL A 317 6.31 42.43 -8.68
C VAL A 317 7.19 42.45 -9.92
N ILE A 318 8.48 42.11 -9.75
CA ILE A 318 9.45 42.04 -10.84
C ILE A 318 9.45 40.64 -11.45
N GLU A 319 9.46 39.62 -10.60
CA GLU A 319 9.55 38.23 -11.03
C GLU A 319 8.92 37.29 -10.00
N TRP A 320 8.11 36.34 -10.49
CA TRP A 320 7.67 35.18 -9.73
C TRP A 320 8.58 33.99 -10.04
N GLY A 321 9.17 33.41 -9.01
CA GLY A 321 9.78 32.07 -9.06
C GLY A 321 8.92 31.05 -8.32
N ASP A 322 9.37 29.80 -8.29
CA ASP A 322 8.62 28.68 -7.68
C ASP A 322 8.41 28.89 -6.17
N ASP A 323 9.48 29.26 -5.44
CA ASP A 323 9.44 29.44 -3.97
C ASP A 323 9.71 30.89 -3.52
N ARG A 324 9.92 31.80 -4.47
CA ARG A 324 10.36 33.18 -4.19
C ARG A 324 9.68 34.18 -5.10
N VAL A 325 9.61 35.43 -4.64
CA VAL A 325 9.16 36.57 -5.45
C VAL A 325 10.09 37.75 -5.23
N THR A 326 10.41 38.47 -6.30
CA THR A 326 11.16 39.71 -6.24
C THR A 326 10.20 40.88 -6.38
N VAL A 327 10.20 41.78 -5.39
CA VAL A 327 9.35 42.96 -5.35
C VAL A 327 10.16 44.23 -5.22
N GLU A 328 9.64 45.32 -5.76
CA GLU A 328 10.17 46.68 -5.61
C GLU A 328 9.11 47.60 -4.99
N ALA A 329 9.55 48.72 -4.42
CA ALA A 329 8.62 49.74 -3.95
C ALA A 329 7.93 50.40 -5.15
N ASP A 330 6.62 50.61 -5.03
CA ASP A 330 5.82 51.31 -6.03
C ASP A 330 4.87 52.25 -5.30
N HIS A 331 4.54 53.36 -5.97
CA HIS A 331 3.62 54.40 -5.51
C HIS A 331 2.71 54.83 -6.67
N SER A 332 2.35 53.88 -7.53
CA SER A 332 1.43 54.09 -8.65
C SER A 332 -0.03 54.11 -8.20
N GLU A 333 -0.93 54.54 -9.08
CA GLU A 333 -2.37 54.44 -8.82
C GLU A 333 -2.85 52.98 -8.83
N ALA A 334 -3.99 52.74 -8.17
CA ALA A 334 -4.61 51.42 -8.14
C ALA A 334 -5.02 50.97 -9.55
N ARG A 335 -4.77 49.70 -9.86
CA ARG A 335 -5.09 49.08 -11.15
C ARG A 335 -6.56 48.65 -11.17
N ALA A 336 -7.12 48.52 -12.37
CA ALA A 336 -8.52 48.14 -12.58
C ALA A 336 -8.92 46.80 -11.91
N GLU A 337 -7.97 45.86 -11.79
CA GLU A 337 -8.16 44.53 -11.19
C GLU A 337 -8.14 44.51 -9.65
N ALA A 338 -7.92 45.65 -8.98
CA ALA A 338 -7.72 45.69 -7.53
C ALA A 338 -8.91 45.18 -6.71
N GLU A 339 -10.14 45.37 -7.21
CA GLU A 339 -11.36 44.89 -6.55
C GLU A 339 -11.52 43.37 -6.64
N ASP A 340 -11.22 42.78 -7.80
CA ASP A 340 -11.31 41.33 -8.03
C ASP A 340 -10.28 40.59 -7.17
N VAL A 341 -9.03 41.06 -7.16
CA VAL A 341 -7.96 40.50 -6.32
C VAL A 341 -8.31 40.60 -4.83
N LEU A 342 -8.95 41.69 -4.42
CA LEU A 342 -9.43 41.87 -3.05
C LEU A 342 -10.56 40.88 -2.70
N ALA A 343 -11.50 40.63 -3.62
CA ALA A 343 -12.58 39.67 -3.42
C ALA A 343 -12.02 38.24 -3.23
N GLU A 344 -11.09 37.82 -4.08
CA GLU A 344 -10.41 36.52 -3.96
C GLU A 344 -9.64 36.39 -2.64
N LEU A 345 -8.91 37.43 -2.24
CA LEU A 345 -8.17 37.43 -0.97
C LEU A 345 -9.11 37.27 0.23
N LYS A 346 -10.26 37.93 0.21
CA LYS A 346 -11.29 37.80 1.28
C LYS A 346 -11.80 36.37 1.38
N VAL A 347 -12.01 35.68 0.27
CA VAL A 347 -12.43 34.27 0.26
C VAL A 347 -11.36 33.38 0.93
N LEU A 348 -10.09 33.54 0.55
CA LEU A 348 -8.99 32.75 1.12
C LEU A 348 -8.81 32.97 2.63
N LEU A 349 -8.97 34.21 3.10
CA LEU A 349 -8.92 34.53 4.54
C LEU A 349 -10.15 33.97 5.27
N ALA A 350 -11.34 34.04 4.67
CA ALA A 350 -12.55 33.47 5.23
C ALA A 350 -12.47 31.94 5.36
N GLU A 351 -11.88 31.25 4.38
CA GLU A 351 -11.61 29.80 4.48
C GLU A 351 -10.70 29.48 5.66
N THR A 352 -9.63 30.26 5.86
CA THR A 352 -8.69 30.05 6.97
C THR A 352 -9.37 30.31 8.31
N ALA A 353 -10.16 31.38 8.42
CA ALA A 353 -10.94 31.68 9.62
C ALA A 353 -11.96 30.58 9.94
N ALA A 354 -12.67 30.08 8.92
CA ALA A 354 -13.63 29.00 9.06
C ALA A 354 -12.94 27.69 9.50
N TRP A 355 -11.77 27.39 8.91
CA TRP A 355 -10.95 26.25 9.33
C TRP A 355 -10.52 26.37 10.79
N ARG A 356 -10.00 27.52 11.24
CA ARG A 356 -9.60 27.70 12.64
C ARG A 356 -10.77 27.63 13.62
N ALA A 357 -11.95 28.14 13.22
CA ALA A 357 -13.17 27.97 14.00
C ALA A 357 -13.58 26.49 14.09
N HIS A 358 -13.40 25.70 13.02
CA HIS A 358 -13.58 24.26 13.04
C HIS A 358 -12.53 23.57 13.91
N TYR A 359 -11.24 23.90 13.77
CA TYR A 359 -10.13 23.36 14.55
C TYR A 359 -10.35 23.45 16.06
N ARG A 360 -10.98 24.51 16.56
CA ARG A 360 -11.28 24.66 18.01
C ARG A 360 -12.28 23.65 18.56
N ARG A 361 -13.14 23.11 17.69
CA ARG A 361 -14.28 22.27 18.09
C ARG A 361 -14.27 20.88 17.44
N MET A 362 -13.33 20.63 16.53
CA MET A 362 -13.27 19.36 15.82
C MET A 362 -12.99 18.23 16.81
N PRO A 363 -13.58 17.05 16.63
CA PRO A 363 -13.32 15.93 17.51
C PRO A 363 -11.90 15.36 17.23
N LEU A 364 -11.38 14.51 18.10
CA LEU A 364 -9.96 14.11 18.08
C LEU A 364 -9.67 12.99 17.08
N GLU A 365 -10.67 12.16 16.74
CA GLU A 365 -10.51 10.96 15.92
C GLU A 365 -9.88 11.24 14.54
N PRO A 366 -10.22 12.34 13.82
CA PRO A 366 -9.54 12.68 12.58
C PRO A 366 -8.03 12.89 12.75
N ILE A 367 -7.59 13.50 13.86
CA ILE A 367 -6.18 13.79 14.14
C ILE A 367 -5.45 12.52 14.57
N GLU A 368 -6.07 11.71 15.42
CA GLU A 368 -5.57 10.39 15.81
C GLU A 368 -5.36 9.48 14.58
N ALA A 369 -6.26 9.58 13.60
CA ALA A 369 -6.18 8.84 12.35
C ALA A 369 -5.02 9.28 11.42
N LEU A 370 -4.41 10.44 11.63
CA LEU A 370 -3.25 10.89 10.84
C LEU A 370 -2.04 9.95 11.02
N GLY A 371 -1.91 9.30 12.19
CA GLY A 371 -0.91 8.26 12.41
C GLY A 371 -1.05 7.09 11.44
N ARG A 372 -2.28 6.76 11.04
CA ARG A 372 -2.59 5.63 10.14
C ARG A 372 -2.19 5.91 8.69
N ARG A 373 -2.19 7.18 8.26
CA ARG A 373 -1.85 7.58 6.88
C ARG A 373 -0.36 7.85 6.67
N ASN A 374 0.42 7.98 7.74
CA ASN A 374 1.83 8.41 7.69
C ASN A 374 2.84 7.37 7.20
N ARG A 375 2.41 6.12 6.90
CA ARG A 375 3.31 5.05 6.42
C ARG A 375 2.85 4.31 5.18
N SER A 376 1.64 4.60 4.67
CA SER A 376 1.27 4.22 3.30
C SER A 376 1.95 5.20 2.35
N GLY A 377 3.18 4.89 1.95
CA GLY A 377 3.80 5.57 0.80
C GLY A 377 2.80 5.58 -0.35
N ARG A 378 2.55 6.77 -0.91
CA ARG A 378 1.80 6.93 -2.14
C ARG A 378 2.47 6.07 -3.21
N GLY A 379 1.90 4.91 -3.49
CA GLY A 379 1.97 4.33 -4.83
C GLY A 379 1.34 5.36 -5.76
N VAL A 380 2.18 5.97 -6.60
CA VAL A 380 1.76 6.86 -7.66
C VAL A 380 0.97 6.01 -8.66
N GLU A 381 -0.36 6.06 -8.59
CA GLU A 381 -1.18 5.74 -9.77
C GLU A 381 -0.99 6.89 -10.75
N ARG A 382 -0.32 6.58 -11.87
CA ARG A 382 -0.39 7.34 -13.12
C ARG A 382 -1.36 6.66 -14.04
#